data_AF-A0A3D5G8G9-F1
#
_entry.id   AF-A0A3D5G8G9-F1
#
_cell.length_a   1.000
_cell.length_b   1.000
_cell.length_c   1.000
_cell.angle_alpha   90.00
_cell.angle_beta   90.00
_cell.angle_gamma   90.00
#
_symmetry.space_group_name_H-M   'P 1'
#
loop_
_entity.id
_entity.type
_entity.pdbx_description
1 polymer ?
#
loop_
_entity_poly.entity_id
_entity_poly.type
_entity_poly.pdbx_seq_one_letter_code
_entity_poly.pdbx_strand_id
1 'polypeptide(L)'
;MSNPTHLAPDFTIGHLASHNFTVSSTTPGKVVAQKFGQEPDLPGVIITHESQVLGMISRVKFREQMSLPDRVDIYWQQPIRALLDFLRTPPLQLSENWKIDAAVQAALNRQKDLIYEPIIVVMENQSLRLLDLHTLLMAQSKILAQANKIIQKYRTDKKKSIALIQQEQAKLQQCSQLLESKQRLAEKVNNIPSPQEATLAKQAQEIAQLNQRFLRIAKLISSESRLAFQATFQGANSICNNTERILGVGKAIAKDLETVNRTSRTIGEAIEQVRHLAVQVAVVTNQLGNSPSGLSQVSLEIARLASKTFELGTQMDQIASRFKLHVHELTEAARGGAHVAKSVTQKIERAQIALLELEELIADKDFNPNLGMTEQLGSKQTAAADYFAKEIKQAEVAVSELENLVKQQDSSQYLIEKIQQTLKHKK
;
A
#
# COMPACT_ATOMS: atom_id res chain seq x y z
N MET A 1 29.98 14.75 -5.41
CA MET A 1 30.76 14.21 -4.27
C MET A 1 30.06 14.56 -2.96
N SER A 2 29.20 13.67 -2.48
CA SER A 2 28.81 13.47 -1.07
C SER A 2 28.19 12.08 -1.04
N ASN A 3 28.87 11.10 -0.44
CA ASN A 3 28.34 9.75 -0.26
C ASN A 3 27.62 9.76 1.10
N PRO A 4 26.28 9.74 1.17
CA PRO A 4 25.61 9.68 2.46
C PRO A 4 25.77 8.26 3.00
N THR A 5 26.65 8.12 3.98
CA THR A 5 26.98 6.84 4.64
C THR A 5 25.84 6.29 5.50
N HIS A 6 24.68 6.95 5.53
CA HIS A 6 23.52 6.57 6.32
C HIS A 6 22.22 6.81 5.53
N LEU A 7 21.66 5.76 4.94
CA LEU A 7 20.37 5.79 4.24
C LEU A 7 19.26 5.44 5.24
N ALA A 8 18.52 6.44 5.69
CA ALA A 8 17.39 6.25 6.61
C ALA A 8 16.10 5.84 5.86
N PRO A 9 15.06 5.28 6.51
CA PRO A 9 13.85 4.77 5.84
C PRO A 9 13.00 5.83 5.12
N ASP A 10 13.23 7.11 5.44
CA ASP A 10 12.66 8.30 4.84
C ASP A 10 13.47 8.83 3.65
N PHE A 11 14.58 8.18 3.28
CA PHE A 11 15.32 8.56 2.08
C PHE A 11 14.47 8.46 0.83
N THR A 12 14.50 9.53 0.06
CA THR A 12 13.83 9.64 -1.24
C THR A 12 14.83 9.53 -2.38
N ILE A 13 14.32 9.38 -3.61
CA ILE A 13 15.16 9.32 -4.80
C ILE A 13 15.92 10.62 -5.09
N GLY A 14 15.46 11.77 -4.58
CA GLY A 14 16.16 13.07 -4.69
C GLY A 14 17.54 13.10 -4.01
N HIS A 15 17.73 12.26 -3.00
CA HIS A 15 18.99 12.15 -2.27
C HIS A 15 20.03 11.25 -2.97
N LEU A 16 19.64 10.58 -4.07
CA LEU A 16 20.53 9.69 -4.80
C LEU A 16 21.40 10.45 -5.79
N ALA A 17 22.59 9.90 -6.05
CA ALA A 17 23.46 10.40 -7.10
C ALA A 17 22.73 10.33 -8.44
N SER A 18 22.62 11.47 -9.12
CA SER A 18 21.91 11.62 -10.38
C SER A 18 22.66 12.55 -11.32
N HIS A 19 22.39 12.41 -12.62
CA HIS A 19 23.09 13.13 -13.68
C HIS A 19 22.22 14.25 -14.24
N ASN A 20 22.84 15.38 -14.60
CA ASN A 20 22.15 16.46 -15.30
C ASN A 20 22.66 16.50 -16.74
N PHE A 21 21.96 15.82 -17.65
CA PHE A 21 22.24 15.92 -19.07
C PHE A 21 20.94 16.03 -19.86
N THR A 22 20.67 17.27 -20.27
CA THR A 22 19.48 17.65 -21.04
C THR A 22 19.91 18.40 -22.28
N VAL A 23 19.30 18.07 -23.43
CA VAL A 23 19.58 18.72 -24.72
C VAL A 23 18.28 19.09 -25.43
N SER A 24 18.38 20.06 -26.34
CA SER A 24 17.27 20.39 -27.23
C SER A 24 16.99 19.25 -28.21
N SER A 25 15.72 19.05 -28.57
CA SER A 25 15.27 18.18 -29.65
C SER A 25 15.98 18.41 -31.00
N THR A 26 16.48 19.63 -31.22
CA THR A 26 17.25 20.02 -32.42
C THR A 26 18.75 19.71 -32.34
N THR A 27 19.24 19.29 -31.18
CA THR A 27 20.67 18.99 -30.98
C THR A 27 21.11 17.82 -31.86
N PRO A 28 22.20 17.94 -32.63
CA PRO A 28 22.69 16.84 -33.48
C PRO A 28 23.15 15.62 -32.67
N GLY A 29 22.90 14.41 -33.18
CA GLY A 29 23.26 13.14 -32.54
C GLY A 29 24.74 13.03 -32.15
N LYS A 30 25.65 13.58 -32.96
CA LYS A 30 27.10 13.61 -32.68
C LYS A 30 27.47 14.31 -31.37
N VAL A 31 26.73 15.34 -30.96
CA VAL A 31 26.98 16.08 -29.71
C VAL A 31 26.65 15.19 -28.51
N VAL A 32 25.56 14.45 -28.60
CA VAL A 32 25.16 13.45 -27.60
C VAL A 32 26.17 12.31 -27.54
N ALA A 33 26.63 11.81 -28.69
CA ALA A 33 27.67 10.78 -28.77
C ALA A 33 28.98 11.22 -28.10
N GLN A 34 29.43 12.45 -28.38
CA GLN A 34 30.63 13.02 -27.77
C GLN A 34 30.49 13.10 -26.24
N LYS A 35 29.34 13.52 -25.73
CA LYS A 35 29.08 13.58 -24.29
C LYS A 35 29.11 12.19 -23.64
N PHE A 36 28.48 11.19 -24.25
CA PHE A 36 28.57 9.80 -23.76
C PHE A 36 30.00 9.25 -23.78
N GLY A 37 30.82 9.66 -24.74
CA GLY A 37 32.25 9.32 -24.79
C GLY A 37 33.07 9.95 -23.67
N GLN A 38 32.76 11.20 -23.31
CA GLN A 38 33.45 11.95 -22.24
C GLN A 38 33.04 11.53 -20.83
N GLU A 39 31.79 11.09 -20.64
CA GLU A 39 31.24 10.71 -19.34
C GLU A 39 30.74 9.24 -19.40
N PRO A 40 31.60 8.26 -19.06
CA PRO A 40 31.25 6.83 -19.09
C PRO A 40 30.09 6.45 -18.17
N ASP A 41 29.93 7.15 -17.05
CA ASP A 41 28.89 6.88 -16.05
C ASP A 41 27.53 7.49 -16.41
N LEU A 42 27.45 8.27 -17.50
CA LEU A 42 26.21 8.94 -17.90
C LEU A 42 25.20 7.92 -18.43
N PRO A 43 24.03 7.76 -17.78
CA PRO A 43 23.11 6.65 -18.08
C PRO A 43 22.22 6.93 -19.29
N GLY A 44 22.07 8.18 -19.71
CA GLY A 44 21.22 8.58 -20.82
C GLY A 44 21.24 10.08 -21.08
N VAL A 45 20.33 10.54 -21.93
CA VAL A 45 20.09 11.96 -22.23
C VAL A 45 18.59 12.27 -22.16
N ILE A 46 18.25 13.42 -21.57
CA ILE A 46 16.89 13.97 -21.57
C ILE A 46 16.75 14.90 -22.77
N ILE A 47 15.65 14.78 -23.50
CA ILE A 47 15.39 15.58 -24.71
C ILE A 47 14.20 16.49 -24.44
N THR A 48 14.41 17.79 -24.65
CA THR A 48 13.39 18.82 -24.43
C THR A 48 13.08 19.62 -25.69
N HIS A 49 11.89 20.20 -25.74
CA HIS A 49 11.50 21.18 -26.74
C HIS A 49 10.69 22.26 -26.03
N GLU A 50 11.10 23.52 -26.16
CA GLU A 50 10.44 24.66 -25.49
C GLU A 50 10.22 24.42 -23.99
N SER A 51 11.24 23.90 -23.30
CA SER A 51 11.23 23.54 -21.87
C SER A 51 10.29 22.39 -21.48
N GLN A 52 9.63 21.72 -22.43
CA GLN A 52 8.88 20.49 -22.17
C GLN A 52 9.72 19.24 -22.42
N VAL A 53 9.54 18.22 -21.58
CA VAL A 53 10.20 16.92 -21.76
C VAL A 53 9.51 16.15 -22.87
N LEU A 54 10.23 15.89 -23.96
CA LEU A 54 9.75 15.01 -25.03
C LEU A 54 10.03 13.54 -24.72
N GLY A 55 11.14 13.25 -24.06
CA GLY A 55 11.52 11.90 -23.69
C GLY A 55 12.97 11.76 -23.26
N MET A 56 13.42 10.51 -23.24
CA MET A 56 14.78 10.11 -22.85
C MET A 56 15.29 9.07 -23.84
N ILE A 57 16.60 9.11 -24.11
CA ILE A 57 17.32 8.00 -24.75
C ILE A 57 18.38 7.50 -23.77
N SER A 58 18.32 6.23 -23.39
CA SER A 58 19.38 5.60 -22.58
C SER A 58 20.66 5.45 -23.38
N ARG A 59 21.81 5.41 -22.68
CA ARG A 59 23.11 5.13 -23.29
C ARG A 59 23.11 3.79 -24.02
N VAL A 60 22.44 2.79 -23.44
CA VAL A 60 22.33 1.44 -24.02
C VAL A 60 21.60 1.51 -25.35
N LYS A 61 20.41 2.11 -25.39
CA LYS A 61 19.63 2.28 -26.63
C LYS A 61 20.37 3.12 -27.67
N PHE A 62 21.01 4.21 -27.25
CA PHE A 62 21.83 5.02 -28.15
C PHE A 62 22.95 4.19 -28.78
N ARG A 63 23.69 3.42 -27.97
CA ARG A 63 24.79 2.57 -28.45
C ARG A 63 24.29 1.44 -29.35
N GLU A 64 23.17 0.80 -29.03
CA GLU A 64 22.55 -0.22 -29.89
C GLU A 64 22.29 0.33 -31.30
N GLN A 65 21.78 1.57 -31.39
CA GLN A 65 21.53 2.20 -32.69
C GLN A 65 22.83 2.63 -33.39
N MET A 66 23.79 3.20 -32.65
CA MET A 66 25.06 3.68 -33.21
C MET A 66 26.09 2.58 -33.49
N SER A 67 25.80 1.32 -33.14
CA SER A 67 26.67 0.18 -33.47
C SER A 67 26.40 -0.39 -34.87
N LEU A 68 25.34 0.06 -35.54
CA LEU A 68 24.94 -0.39 -36.87
C LEU A 68 25.43 0.62 -37.93
N PRO A 69 26.24 0.21 -38.94
CA PRO A 69 26.87 1.12 -39.90
C PRO A 69 25.89 2.09 -40.55
N ASP A 70 24.78 1.57 -41.10
CA ASP A 70 23.77 2.39 -41.80
C ASP A 70 23.09 3.42 -40.88
N ARG A 71 23.00 3.13 -39.58
CA ARG A 71 22.30 4.00 -38.61
C ARG A 71 23.17 5.16 -38.12
N VAL A 72 24.49 4.97 -38.09
CA VAL A 72 25.42 6.06 -37.77
C VAL A 72 25.24 7.17 -38.80
N ASP A 73 25.31 6.85 -40.08
CA ASP A 73 25.20 7.86 -41.15
C ASP A 73 23.85 8.58 -41.13
N ILE A 74 22.77 7.87 -40.76
CA ILE A 74 21.43 8.45 -40.66
C ILE A 74 21.30 9.38 -39.45
N TYR A 75 21.74 8.97 -38.25
CA TYR A 75 21.40 9.71 -37.01
C TYR A 75 22.51 10.62 -36.48
N TRP A 76 23.72 10.54 -37.02
CA TRP A 76 24.87 11.30 -36.50
C TRP A 76 24.75 12.81 -36.70
N GLN A 77 24.32 13.24 -37.90
CA GLN A 77 24.14 14.66 -38.22
C GLN A 77 22.71 15.15 -38.02
N GLN A 78 21.74 14.24 -37.87
CA GLN A 78 20.34 14.58 -37.70
C GLN A 78 20.03 15.07 -36.28
N PRO A 79 18.95 15.85 -36.11
CA PRO A 79 18.41 16.16 -34.79
C PRO A 79 18.16 14.90 -33.97
N ILE A 80 18.54 14.91 -32.69
CA ILE A 80 18.38 13.77 -31.77
C ILE A 80 16.92 13.32 -31.65
N ARG A 81 15.97 14.23 -31.92
CA ARG A 81 14.54 13.92 -32.02
C ARG A 81 14.23 12.79 -33.01
N ALA A 82 14.93 12.72 -34.15
CA ALA A 82 14.69 11.65 -35.12
C ALA A 82 14.96 10.25 -34.53
N LEU A 83 15.97 10.13 -33.66
CA LEU A 83 16.27 8.90 -32.95
C LEU A 83 15.25 8.62 -31.85
N LEU A 84 14.82 9.66 -31.12
CA LEU A 84 13.78 9.54 -30.10
C LEU A 84 12.46 9.01 -30.68
N ASP A 85 12.03 9.59 -31.82
CA ASP A 85 10.78 9.23 -32.50
C ASP A 85 10.82 7.81 -33.10
N PHE A 86 12.02 7.31 -33.41
CA PHE A 86 12.25 5.93 -33.83
C PHE A 86 12.18 4.96 -32.64
N LEU A 87 12.86 5.27 -31.53
CA LEU A 87 12.95 4.40 -30.35
C LEU A 87 11.62 4.31 -29.59
N ARG A 88 10.88 5.42 -29.48
CA ARG A 88 9.57 5.52 -28.80
C ARG A 88 9.55 4.94 -27.38
N THR A 89 10.68 5.01 -26.67
CA THR A 89 10.81 4.54 -25.29
C THR A 89 10.01 5.47 -24.37
N PRO A 90 8.95 4.97 -23.68
CA PRO A 90 8.19 5.81 -22.77
C PRO A 90 9.05 6.10 -21.52
N PRO A 91 9.32 7.37 -21.18
CA PRO A 91 10.12 7.71 -20.01
C PRO A 91 9.35 7.40 -18.72
N LEU A 92 10.05 6.90 -17.70
CA LEU A 92 9.53 6.90 -16.34
C LEU A 92 9.95 8.21 -15.68
N GLN A 93 8.97 9.04 -15.33
CA GLN A 93 9.20 10.33 -14.69
C GLN A 93 8.62 10.32 -13.27
N LEU A 94 9.48 10.56 -12.28
CA LEU A 94 9.12 10.56 -10.86
C LEU A 94 9.52 11.89 -10.21
N SER A 95 8.80 12.31 -9.18
CA SER A 95 9.20 13.46 -8.35
C SER A 95 10.32 13.04 -7.39
N GLU A 96 11.22 13.95 -7.06
CA GLU A 96 12.32 13.70 -6.13
C GLU A 96 11.89 13.18 -4.75
N ASN A 97 10.64 13.44 -4.36
CA ASN A 97 10.03 13.05 -3.08
C ASN A 97 9.55 11.58 -3.03
N TRP A 98 9.68 10.84 -4.12
CA TRP A 98 9.37 9.42 -4.14
C TRP A 98 10.32 8.64 -3.23
N LYS A 99 9.74 7.76 -2.40
CA LYS A 99 10.53 6.81 -1.62
C LYS A 99 11.25 5.82 -2.53
N ILE A 100 12.43 5.39 -2.09
CA ILE A 100 13.29 4.49 -2.87
C ILE A 100 12.61 3.15 -3.20
N ASP A 101 11.88 2.56 -2.25
CA ASP A 101 11.15 1.30 -2.44
C ASP A 101 10.01 1.43 -3.47
N ALA A 102 9.26 2.52 -3.39
CA ALA A 102 8.20 2.84 -4.36
C ALA A 102 8.77 3.08 -5.77
N ALA A 103 9.91 3.77 -5.87
CA ALA A 103 10.58 4.01 -7.15
C ALA A 103 11.13 2.72 -7.77
N VAL A 104 11.69 1.79 -6.97
CA VAL A 104 12.13 0.48 -7.46
C VAL A 104 10.95 -0.32 -7.97
N GLN A 105 9.85 -0.38 -7.22
CA GLN A 105 8.62 -1.03 -7.65
C GLN A 105 8.13 -0.46 -8.99
N ALA A 106 8.08 0.87 -9.13
CA ALA A 106 7.68 1.52 -10.37
C ALA A 106 8.60 1.17 -11.55
N ALA A 107 9.92 1.09 -11.33
CA ALA A 107 10.88 0.75 -12.37
C ALA A 107 10.80 -0.73 -12.79
N LEU A 108 10.69 -1.65 -11.83
CA LEU A 108 10.63 -3.10 -12.09
C LEU A 108 9.28 -3.55 -12.68
N ASN A 109 8.20 -2.81 -12.46
CA ASN A 109 6.87 -3.10 -13.02
C ASN A 109 6.72 -2.64 -14.49
N ARG A 110 7.77 -2.08 -15.10
CA ARG A 110 7.78 -1.75 -16.54
C ARG A 110 7.87 -3.04 -17.38
N GLN A 111 7.62 -2.91 -18.68
CA GLN A 111 7.89 -3.99 -19.63
C GLN A 111 9.36 -4.41 -19.55
N LYS A 112 9.64 -5.70 -19.79
CA LYS A 112 10.97 -6.31 -19.60
C LYS A 112 12.12 -5.53 -20.24
N ASP A 113 11.89 -5.01 -21.45
CA ASP A 113 12.90 -4.26 -22.22
C ASP A 113 13.15 -2.84 -21.71
N LEU A 114 12.33 -2.36 -20.75
CA LEU A 114 12.35 -1.02 -20.18
C LEU A 114 12.78 -1.01 -18.70
N ILE A 115 12.92 -2.18 -18.07
CA ILE A 115 13.25 -2.28 -16.65
C ILE A 115 14.53 -1.49 -16.36
N TYR A 116 15.58 -1.73 -17.16
CA TYR A 116 16.90 -1.11 -16.98
C TYR A 116 17.03 0.28 -17.62
N GLU A 117 15.96 0.83 -18.18
CA GLU A 117 15.99 2.20 -18.69
C GLU A 117 16.04 3.20 -17.53
N PRO A 118 16.85 4.27 -17.63
CA PRO A 118 16.97 5.26 -16.56
C PRO A 118 15.64 5.97 -16.25
N ILE A 119 15.61 6.64 -15.11
CA ILE A 119 14.44 7.35 -14.59
C ILE A 119 14.69 8.86 -14.66
N ILE A 120 13.71 9.61 -15.17
CA ILE A 120 13.71 11.07 -15.07
C ILE A 120 13.22 11.45 -13.67
N VAL A 121 14.05 12.13 -12.90
CA VAL A 121 13.68 12.70 -11.61
C VAL A 121 13.43 14.19 -11.80
N VAL A 122 12.23 14.62 -11.44
CA VAL A 122 11.84 16.03 -11.40
C VAL A 122 12.14 16.55 -10.00
N MET A 123 13.09 17.47 -9.92
CA MET A 123 13.43 18.18 -8.69
C MET A 123 12.40 19.30 -8.44
N GLU A 124 12.29 19.76 -7.21
CA GLU A 124 11.39 20.82 -6.74
C GLU A 124 11.66 22.15 -7.45
N ASN A 125 12.92 22.42 -7.78
CA ASN A 125 13.31 23.57 -8.61
C ASN A 125 13.02 23.39 -10.11
N GLN A 126 12.22 22.37 -10.48
CA GLN A 126 11.90 21.98 -11.85
C GLN A 126 13.10 21.51 -12.69
N SER A 127 14.29 21.37 -12.09
CA SER A 127 15.42 20.78 -12.80
C SER A 127 15.19 19.28 -13.02
N LEU A 128 15.68 18.80 -14.16
CA LEU A 128 15.53 17.41 -14.56
C LEU A 128 16.84 16.67 -14.31
N ARG A 129 16.74 15.51 -13.71
CA ARG A 129 17.87 14.63 -13.41
C ARG A 129 17.63 13.25 -13.96
N LEU A 130 18.71 12.56 -14.33
CA LEU A 130 18.69 11.15 -14.71
C LEU A 130 19.20 10.31 -13.55
N LEU A 131 18.36 9.39 -13.09
CA LEU A 131 18.70 8.40 -12.10
C LEU A 131 18.84 7.03 -12.77
N ASP A 132 20.00 6.42 -12.59
CA ASP A 132 20.25 5.05 -13.05
C ASP A 132 19.57 4.02 -12.14
N LEU A 133 18.99 2.97 -12.73
CA LEU A 133 18.33 1.90 -11.97
C LEU A 133 19.32 1.19 -11.05
N HIS A 134 20.57 0.99 -11.48
CA HIS A 134 21.57 0.34 -10.63
C HIS A 134 21.81 1.14 -9.34
N THR A 135 21.95 2.46 -9.42
CA THR A 135 22.07 3.34 -8.23
C THR A 135 20.87 3.21 -7.31
N LEU A 136 19.66 3.16 -7.89
CA LEU A 136 18.42 3.01 -7.13
C LEU A 136 18.34 1.65 -6.41
N LEU A 137 18.66 0.55 -7.10
CA LEU A 137 18.67 -0.80 -6.52
C LEU A 137 19.75 -0.95 -5.44
N MET A 138 20.93 -0.35 -5.66
CA MET A 138 22.00 -0.32 -4.66
C MET A 138 21.56 0.41 -3.39
N ALA A 139 20.83 1.52 -3.54
CA ALA A 139 20.28 2.24 -2.40
C ALA A 139 19.25 1.39 -1.64
N GLN A 140 18.33 0.72 -2.33
CA GLN A 140 17.37 -0.17 -1.68
C GLN A 140 18.04 -1.34 -0.94
N SER A 141 19.05 -1.97 -1.56
CA SER A 141 19.82 -3.04 -0.93
C SER A 141 20.50 -2.58 0.37
N LYS A 142 21.10 -1.38 0.38
CA LYS A 142 21.71 -0.80 1.58
C LYS A 142 20.69 -0.54 2.69
N ILE A 143 19.52 0.02 2.36
CA ILE A 143 18.43 0.26 3.32
C ILE A 143 17.96 -1.06 3.94
N LEU A 144 17.71 -2.08 3.12
CA LEU A 144 17.28 -3.40 3.59
C LEU A 144 18.34 -4.07 4.48
N ALA A 145 19.62 -3.96 4.11
CA ALA A 145 20.72 -4.49 4.91
C ALA A 145 20.82 -3.81 6.28
N GLN A 146 20.61 -2.49 6.35
CA GLN A 146 20.60 -1.74 7.61
C GLN A 146 19.40 -2.11 8.49
N ALA A 147 18.19 -2.17 7.91
CA ALA A 147 17.00 -2.61 8.63
C ALA A 147 17.18 -4.02 9.22
N ASN A 148 17.72 -4.96 8.42
CA ASN A 148 18.00 -6.31 8.89
C ASN A 148 19.02 -6.34 10.03
N LYS A 149 20.08 -5.53 9.99
CA LYS A 149 21.05 -5.43 11.10
C LYS A 149 20.39 -4.97 12.40
N ILE A 150 19.53 -3.95 12.34
CA ILE A 150 18.80 -3.43 13.50
C ILE A 150 17.88 -4.51 14.08
N ILE A 151 17.11 -5.20 13.22
CA ILE A 151 16.22 -6.29 13.63
C ILE A 151 17.00 -7.43 14.31
N GLN A 152 18.16 -7.82 13.76
CA GLN A 152 19.00 -8.87 14.34
C GLN A 152 19.58 -8.48 15.70
N LYS A 153 19.96 -7.20 15.87
CA LYS A 153 20.42 -6.68 17.17
C LYS A 153 19.30 -6.78 18.21
N TYR A 154 18.11 -6.28 17.89
CA TYR A 154 16.92 -6.38 18.76
C TYR A 154 16.57 -7.82 19.13
N ARG A 155 16.64 -8.76 18.16
CA ARG A 155 16.40 -10.19 18.43
C ARG A 155 17.43 -10.78 19.40
N THR A 156 18.69 -10.37 19.28
CA THR A 156 19.77 -10.85 20.15
C THR A 156 19.60 -10.32 21.57
N ASP A 157 19.30 -9.03 21.72
CA ASP A 157 19.10 -8.40 23.04
C ASP A 157 17.88 -8.98 23.74
N LYS A 158 16.76 -9.17 23.01
CA LYS A 158 15.57 -9.85 23.53
C LYS A 158 15.88 -11.27 24.03
N LYS A 159 16.67 -12.06 23.28
CA LYS A 159 17.07 -13.41 23.72
C LYS A 159 17.89 -13.38 25.02
N LYS A 160 18.80 -12.42 25.17
CA LYS A 160 19.58 -12.24 26.41
C LYS A 160 18.69 -11.90 27.60
N SER A 161 17.74 -10.98 27.43
CA SER A 161 16.80 -10.62 28.50
C SER A 161 15.93 -11.80 28.93
N ILE A 162 15.43 -12.61 27.97
CA ILE A 162 14.66 -13.82 28.29
C ILE A 162 15.50 -14.81 29.11
N ALA A 163 16.76 -15.04 28.73
CA ALA A 163 17.64 -15.95 29.45
C ALA A 163 17.91 -15.49 30.90
N LEU A 164 18.12 -14.19 31.12
CA LEU A 164 18.27 -13.59 32.45
C LEU A 164 17.02 -13.79 33.32
N ILE A 165 15.83 -13.55 32.76
CA ILE A 165 14.56 -13.76 33.47
C ILE A 165 14.39 -15.23 33.86
N GLN A 166 14.69 -16.17 32.95
CA GLN A 166 14.60 -17.60 33.23
C GLN A 166 15.56 -18.04 34.35
N GLN A 167 16.81 -17.56 34.33
CA GLN A 167 17.79 -17.86 35.36
C GLN A 167 17.32 -17.37 36.73
N GLU A 168 16.77 -16.16 36.79
CA GLU A 168 16.31 -15.58 38.03
C GLU A 168 15.03 -16.24 38.56
N GLN A 169 14.11 -16.65 37.68
CA GLN A 169 12.97 -17.48 38.05
C GLN A 169 13.41 -18.82 38.66
N ALA A 170 14.44 -19.47 38.10
CA ALA A 170 14.97 -20.71 38.65
C ALA A 170 15.54 -20.51 40.08
N LYS A 171 16.24 -19.40 40.33
CA LYS A 171 16.74 -19.06 41.68
C LYS A 171 15.61 -18.81 42.67
N LEU A 172 14.57 -18.07 42.26
CA LEU A 172 13.41 -17.79 43.11
C LEU A 172 12.64 -19.08 43.46
N GLN A 173 12.49 -20.00 42.50
CA GLN A 173 11.91 -21.32 42.76
C GLN A 173 12.71 -22.12 43.79
N GLN A 174 14.04 -22.14 43.67
CA GLN A 174 14.90 -22.83 44.64
C GLN A 174 14.78 -22.21 46.05
N CYS A 175 14.75 -20.88 46.14
CA CYS A 175 14.61 -20.19 47.42
C CYS A 175 13.25 -20.46 48.09
N SER A 176 12.17 -20.46 47.31
CA SER A 176 10.82 -20.78 47.77
C SER A 176 10.72 -22.21 48.30
N GLN A 177 11.31 -23.20 47.60
CA GLN A 177 11.35 -24.58 48.07
C GLN A 177 12.11 -24.73 49.40
N LEU A 178 13.20 -23.98 49.56
CA LEU A 178 14.03 -24.02 50.76
C LEU A 178 13.32 -23.36 51.96
N LEU A 179 12.60 -22.25 51.73
CA LEU A 179 11.73 -21.62 52.74
C LEU A 179 10.61 -22.56 53.20
N GLU A 180 9.90 -23.20 52.27
CA GLU A 180 8.87 -24.18 52.61
C GLU A 180 9.44 -25.34 53.45
N SER A 181 10.63 -25.83 53.10
CA SER A 181 11.27 -26.92 53.84
C SER A 181 11.61 -26.51 55.28
N LYS A 182 12.04 -25.26 55.49
CA LYS A 182 12.33 -24.72 56.83
C LYS A 182 11.06 -24.44 57.63
N GLN A 183 10.00 -23.94 57.00
CA GLN A 183 8.70 -23.74 57.64
C GLN A 183 8.11 -25.07 58.15
N ARG A 184 8.16 -26.12 57.32
CA ARG A 184 7.72 -27.47 57.73
C ARG A 184 8.53 -28.07 58.88
N LEU A 185 9.79 -27.65 59.04
CA LEU A 185 10.63 -28.05 60.18
C LEU A 185 10.33 -27.23 61.43
N ALA A 186 10.02 -25.93 61.29
CA ALA A 186 9.63 -25.06 62.39
C ALA A 186 8.23 -25.41 62.96
N GLU A 187 7.27 -25.77 62.10
CA GLU A 187 5.94 -26.25 62.50
C GLU A 187 5.98 -27.56 63.31
N LYS A 188 7.07 -28.33 63.21
CA LYS A 188 7.27 -29.57 63.97
C LYS A 188 7.87 -29.36 65.37
N VAL A 189 8.44 -28.20 65.69
CA VAL A 189 9.31 -28.05 66.87
C VAL A 189 8.69 -27.31 68.06
N ASN A 190 7.79 -26.32 67.92
CA ASN A 190 6.96 -25.86 69.04
C ASN A 190 5.94 -24.77 68.66
N ASN A 191 4.87 -24.76 69.47
CA ASN A 191 3.78 -23.78 69.63
C ASN A 191 2.55 -23.93 68.72
N ILE A 192 1.43 -24.21 69.40
CA ILE A 192 0.07 -24.05 68.92
C ILE A 192 -0.10 -22.57 68.55
N PRO A 193 -0.43 -22.24 67.28
CA PRO A 193 -0.58 -20.85 66.84
C PRO A 193 -1.68 -20.16 67.64
N SER A 194 -1.47 -18.89 68.00
CA SER A 194 -2.57 -18.08 68.52
C SER A 194 -3.69 -18.01 67.46
N PRO A 195 -4.97 -17.91 67.86
CA PRO A 195 -6.10 -17.88 66.92
C PRO A 195 -5.99 -16.78 65.86
N GLN A 196 -5.27 -15.67 66.15
CA GLN A 196 -5.02 -14.55 65.23
C GLN A 196 -3.94 -14.86 64.18
N GLU A 197 -2.87 -15.56 64.54
CA GLU A 197 -1.82 -15.95 63.58
C GLU A 197 -2.34 -17.00 62.60
N ALA A 198 -3.22 -17.89 63.06
CA ALA A 198 -3.90 -18.86 62.21
C ALA A 198 -4.85 -18.19 61.19
N THR A 199 -5.58 -17.13 61.58
CA THR A 199 -6.43 -16.37 60.65
C THR A 199 -5.62 -15.55 59.65
N LEU A 200 -4.55 -14.89 60.09
CA LEU A 200 -3.64 -14.14 59.20
C LEU A 200 -2.94 -15.05 58.19
N ALA A 201 -2.47 -16.22 58.62
CA ALA A 201 -1.89 -17.22 57.73
C ALA A 201 -2.92 -17.71 56.68
N LYS A 202 -4.17 -17.93 57.11
CA LYS A 202 -5.25 -18.36 56.21
C LYS A 202 -5.60 -17.28 55.19
N GLN A 203 -5.67 -16.01 55.60
CA GLN A 203 -5.89 -14.87 54.68
C GLN A 203 -4.73 -14.67 53.70
N ALA A 204 -3.49 -14.77 54.16
CA ALA A 204 -2.31 -14.70 53.29
C ALA A 204 -2.32 -15.82 52.23
N GLN A 205 -2.77 -17.01 52.62
CA GLN A 205 -2.89 -18.16 51.72
C GLN A 205 -4.01 -17.99 50.69
N GLU A 206 -5.15 -17.40 51.08
CA GLU A 206 -6.23 -17.04 50.15
C GLU A 206 -5.77 -15.98 49.13
N ILE A 207 -5.06 -14.94 49.58
CA ILE A 207 -4.47 -13.91 48.71
C ILE A 207 -3.45 -14.53 47.74
N ALA A 208 -2.59 -15.43 48.21
CA ALA A 208 -1.63 -16.12 47.37
C ALA A 208 -2.31 -17.00 46.30
N GLN A 209 -3.38 -17.71 46.65
CA GLN A 209 -4.19 -18.47 45.69
C GLN A 209 -4.88 -17.55 44.66
N LEU A 210 -5.42 -16.41 45.10
CA LEU A 210 -6.07 -15.44 44.22
C LEU A 210 -5.07 -14.86 43.22
N ASN A 211 -3.86 -14.51 43.68
CA ASN A 211 -2.77 -14.01 42.84
C ASN A 211 -2.30 -15.06 41.81
N GLN A 212 -2.14 -16.32 42.23
CA GLN A 212 -1.82 -17.40 41.30
C GLN A 212 -2.90 -17.59 40.23
N ARG A 213 -4.18 -17.46 40.61
CA ARG A 213 -5.31 -17.55 39.68
C ARG A 213 -5.32 -16.35 38.72
N PHE A 214 -5.06 -15.15 39.21
CA PHE A 214 -4.92 -13.94 38.41
C PHE A 214 -3.80 -14.08 37.36
N LEU A 215 -2.61 -14.53 37.77
CA LEU A 215 -1.48 -14.77 36.86
C LEU A 215 -1.80 -15.79 35.77
N ARG A 216 -2.54 -16.86 36.11
CA ARG A 216 -2.97 -17.87 35.13
C ARG A 216 -3.94 -17.26 34.11
N ILE A 217 -4.93 -16.51 34.58
CA ILE A 217 -5.93 -15.84 33.72
C ILE A 217 -5.24 -14.82 32.82
N ALA A 218 -4.34 -13.99 33.37
CA ALA A 218 -3.64 -12.97 32.61
C ALA A 218 -2.74 -13.56 31.51
N LYS A 219 -2.06 -14.68 31.77
CA LYS A 219 -1.30 -15.42 30.75
C LYS A 219 -2.19 -15.99 29.65
N LEU A 220 -3.34 -16.53 30.01
CA LEU A 220 -4.33 -17.05 29.04
C LEU A 220 -4.88 -15.92 28.17
N ILE A 221 -5.28 -14.79 28.77
CA ILE A 221 -5.77 -13.60 28.07
C ILE A 221 -4.69 -13.03 27.14
N SER A 222 -3.43 -12.97 27.57
CA SER A 222 -2.32 -12.53 26.73
C SER A 222 -2.12 -13.42 25.51
N SER A 223 -2.14 -14.74 25.70
CA SER A 223 -2.03 -15.69 24.60
C SER A 223 -3.18 -15.56 23.61
N GLU A 224 -4.43 -15.55 24.10
CA GLU A 224 -5.62 -15.49 23.26
C GLU A 224 -5.74 -14.15 22.52
N SER A 225 -5.48 -13.03 23.22
CA SER A 225 -5.46 -11.69 22.63
C SER A 225 -4.44 -11.57 21.51
N ARG A 226 -3.26 -12.18 21.65
CA ARG A 226 -2.24 -12.18 20.58
C ARG A 226 -2.73 -12.88 19.31
N LEU A 227 -3.37 -14.04 19.45
CA LEU A 227 -3.92 -14.78 18.32
C LEU A 227 -5.03 -13.97 17.63
N ALA A 228 -5.94 -13.40 18.41
CA ALA A 228 -7.02 -12.56 17.92
C ALA A 228 -6.49 -11.30 17.19
N PHE A 229 -5.50 -10.62 17.77
CA PHE A 229 -4.86 -9.45 17.14
C PHE A 229 -4.16 -9.83 15.84
N GLN A 230 -3.45 -10.95 15.80
CA GLN A 230 -2.77 -11.41 14.59
C GLN A 230 -3.77 -11.71 13.48
N ALA A 231 -4.85 -12.45 13.77
CA ALA A 231 -5.90 -12.75 12.80
C ALA A 231 -6.59 -11.48 12.29
N THR A 232 -6.91 -10.55 13.20
CA THR A 232 -7.55 -9.27 12.85
C THR A 232 -6.64 -8.39 12.01
N PHE A 233 -5.34 -8.33 12.34
CA PHE A 233 -4.34 -7.59 11.56
C PHE A 233 -4.18 -8.19 10.14
N GLN A 234 -4.16 -9.51 10.01
CA GLN A 234 -4.13 -10.19 8.71
C GLN A 234 -5.40 -9.87 7.89
N GLY A 235 -6.57 -9.88 8.53
CA GLY A 235 -7.83 -9.49 7.90
C GLY A 235 -7.82 -8.04 7.42
N ALA A 236 -7.40 -7.10 8.28
CA ALA A 236 -7.30 -5.68 7.95
C ALA A 236 -6.32 -5.42 6.78
N ASN A 237 -5.16 -6.07 6.77
CA ASN A 237 -4.22 -5.96 5.65
C ASN A 237 -4.78 -6.56 4.35
N SER A 238 -5.54 -7.66 4.44
CA SER A 238 -6.20 -8.25 3.28
C SER A 238 -7.25 -7.29 2.69
N ILE A 239 -7.98 -6.56 3.54
CA ILE A 239 -8.91 -5.51 3.11
C ILE A 239 -8.15 -4.39 2.39
N CYS A 240 -7.06 -3.88 2.96
CA CYS A 240 -6.24 -2.85 2.31
C CYS A 240 -5.73 -3.30 0.93
N ASN A 241 -5.18 -4.52 0.83
CA ASN A 241 -4.70 -5.08 -0.44
C ASN A 241 -5.83 -5.24 -1.47
N ASN A 242 -7.00 -5.72 -1.04
CA ASN A 242 -8.16 -5.84 -1.92
C ASN A 242 -8.64 -4.47 -2.40
N THR A 243 -8.64 -3.45 -1.53
CA THR A 243 -8.96 -2.07 -1.93
C THR A 243 -7.99 -1.55 -2.98
N GLU A 244 -6.68 -1.78 -2.83
CA GLU A 244 -5.70 -1.39 -3.86
C GLU A 244 -5.96 -2.06 -5.20
N ARG A 245 -6.31 -3.36 -5.19
CA ARG A 245 -6.70 -4.09 -6.40
C ARG A 245 -7.97 -3.52 -7.04
N ILE A 246 -9.00 -3.23 -6.24
CA ILE A 246 -10.26 -2.62 -6.72
C ILE A 246 -9.97 -1.25 -7.34
N LEU A 247 -9.13 -0.42 -6.71
CA LEU A 247 -8.72 0.87 -7.24
C LEU A 247 -7.95 0.73 -8.57
N GLY A 248 -7.07 -0.27 -8.68
CA GLY A 248 -6.35 -0.58 -9.90
C GLY A 248 -7.28 -1.00 -11.04
N VAL A 249 -8.20 -1.93 -10.77
CA VAL A 249 -9.21 -2.39 -11.72
C VAL A 249 -10.14 -1.25 -12.12
N GLY A 250 -10.61 -0.43 -11.17
CA GLY A 250 -11.45 0.73 -11.45
C GLY A 250 -10.78 1.73 -12.38
N LYS A 251 -9.48 2.01 -12.20
CA LYS A 251 -8.71 2.87 -13.12
C LYS A 251 -8.60 2.27 -14.52
N ALA A 252 -8.37 0.96 -14.63
CA ALA A 252 -8.31 0.28 -15.92
C ALA A 252 -9.66 0.36 -16.65
N ILE A 253 -10.76 0.05 -15.97
CA ILE A 253 -12.11 0.15 -16.54
C ILE A 253 -12.41 1.58 -16.98
N ALA A 254 -12.07 2.59 -16.18
CA ALA A 254 -12.29 3.99 -16.55
C ALA A 254 -11.55 4.39 -17.85
N LYS A 255 -10.32 3.89 -18.05
CA LYS A 255 -9.53 4.10 -19.27
C LYS A 255 -10.13 3.39 -20.49
N ASP A 256 -10.59 2.15 -20.32
CA ASP A 256 -11.26 1.41 -21.39
C ASP A 256 -12.54 2.12 -21.81
N LEU A 257 -13.27 2.68 -20.85
CA LEU A 257 -14.51 3.42 -21.07
C LEU A 257 -14.29 4.74 -21.81
N GLU A 258 -13.18 5.43 -21.55
CA GLU A 258 -12.77 6.60 -22.32
C GLU A 258 -12.46 6.24 -23.78
N THR A 259 -11.85 5.07 -23.99
CA THR A 259 -11.61 4.54 -25.34
C THR A 259 -12.91 4.20 -26.07
N VAL A 260 -13.87 3.56 -25.38
CA VAL A 260 -15.21 3.28 -25.92
C VAL A 260 -15.93 4.58 -26.29
N ASN A 261 -15.87 5.59 -25.42
CA ASN A 261 -16.50 6.88 -25.65
C ASN A 261 -15.89 7.59 -26.88
N ARG A 262 -14.55 7.66 -26.95
CA ARG A 262 -13.85 8.20 -28.13
C ARG A 262 -14.23 7.47 -29.42
N THR A 263 -14.29 6.15 -29.38
CA THR A 263 -14.68 5.32 -30.53
C THR A 263 -16.11 5.60 -30.95
N SER A 264 -17.05 5.70 -30.00
CA SER A 264 -18.45 6.05 -30.28
C SER A 264 -18.58 7.41 -30.96
N ARG A 265 -17.79 8.40 -30.52
CA ARG A 265 -17.76 9.73 -31.13
C ARG A 265 -17.25 9.70 -32.58
N THR A 266 -16.17 8.97 -32.84
CA THR A 266 -15.66 8.78 -34.22
C THR A 266 -16.64 8.04 -35.11
N ILE A 267 -17.36 7.04 -34.57
CA ILE A 267 -18.46 6.38 -35.28
C ILE A 267 -19.57 7.39 -35.62
N GLY A 268 -19.94 8.26 -34.68
CA GLY A 268 -20.91 9.33 -34.92
C GLY A 268 -20.51 10.29 -36.05
N GLU A 269 -19.23 10.71 -36.08
CA GLU A 269 -18.68 11.55 -37.15
C GLU A 269 -18.71 10.85 -38.52
N ALA A 270 -18.32 9.57 -38.58
CA ALA A 270 -18.35 8.78 -39.81
C ALA A 270 -19.79 8.58 -40.34
N ILE A 271 -20.75 8.37 -39.43
CA ILE A 271 -22.17 8.20 -39.79
C ILE A 271 -22.76 9.49 -40.37
N GLU A 272 -22.41 10.66 -39.82
CA GLU A 272 -22.83 11.95 -40.39
C GLU A 272 -22.31 12.10 -41.82
N GLN A 273 -21.05 11.74 -42.09
CA GLN A 273 -20.49 11.76 -43.44
C GLN A 273 -21.23 10.80 -44.39
N VAL A 274 -21.53 9.58 -43.94
CA VAL A 274 -22.31 8.60 -44.73
C VAL A 274 -23.71 9.13 -45.04
N ARG A 275 -24.35 9.80 -44.07
CA ARG A 275 -25.66 10.43 -44.27
C ARG A 275 -25.59 11.55 -45.31
N HIS A 276 -24.58 12.42 -45.24
CA HIS A 276 -24.37 13.47 -46.25
C HIS A 276 -24.15 12.87 -47.65
N LEU A 277 -23.34 11.82 -47.76
CA LEU A 277 -23.07 11.15 -49.03
C LEU A 277 -24.34 10.53 -49.62
N ALA A 278 -25.16 9.87 -48.79
CA ALA A 278 -26.44 9.30 -49.22
C ALA A 278 -27.37 10.38 -49.78
N VAL A 279 -27.51 11.51 -49.08
CA VAL A 279 -28.33 12.63 -49.56
C VAL A 279 -27.81 13.18 -50.90
N GLN A 280 -26.49 13.34 -51.06
CA GLN A 280 -25.90 13.78 -52.32
C GLN A 280 -26.18 12.80 -53.46
N VAL A 281 -26.04 11.49 -53.21
CA VAL A 281 -26.34 10.43 -54.19
C VAL A 281 -27.80 10.51 -54.62
N ALA A 282 -28.74 10.66 -53.68
CA ALA A 282 -30.16 10.81 -53.97
C ALA A 282 -30.48 12.07 -54.81
N VAL A 283 -29.85 13.20 -54.51
CA VAL A 283 -30.02 14.46 -55.26
C VAL A 283 -29.49 14.31 -56.69
N VAL A 284 -28.29 13.75 -56.87
CA VAL A 284 -27.68 13.54 -58.18
C VAL A 284 -28.49 12.56 -59.03
N THR A 285 -28.98 11.46 -58.45
CA THR A 285 -29.82 10.49 -59.18
C THR A 285 -31.16 11.10 -59.62
N ASN A 286 -31.76 11.97 -58.81
CA ASN A 286 -32.98 12.68 -59.22
C ASN A 286 -32.74 13.72 -60.33
N GLN A 287 -31.57 14.36 -60.37
CA GLN A 287 -31.23 15.35 -61.40
C GLN A 287 -30.93 14.73 -62.78
N LEU A 288 -30.48 13.47 -62.82
CA LEU A 288 -30.10 12.76 -64.05
C LEU A 288 -31.29 12.23 -64.89
N GLY A 289 -32.54 12.43 -64.46
CA GLY A 289 -33.75 12.25 -65.27
C GLY A 289 -34.13 10.81 -65.65
N ASN A 290 -33.21 9.85 -65.58
CA ASN A 290 -33.45 8.43 -65.83
C ASN A 290 -33.61 7.71 -64.50
N SER A 291 -34.83 7.26 -64.18
CA SER A 291 -35.14 6.54 -62.94
C SER A 291 -34.33 5.25 -62.80
N PRO A 292 -33.44 5.14 -61.80
CA PRO A 292 -33.03 3.86 -61.26
C PRO A 292 -33.76 3.75 -59.92
N SER A 293 -35.00 3.23 -59.93
CA SER A 293 -35.77 3.02 -58.70
C SER A 293 -34.95 2.32 -57.60
N GLY A 294 -34.02 1.44 -58.00
CA GLY A 294 -33.07 0.78 -57.11
C GLY A 294 -32.05 1.70 -56.43
N LEU A 295 -31.51 2.73 -57.07
CA LEU A 295 -30.48 3.60 -56.46
C LEU A 295 -31.07 4.56 -55.42
N SER A 296 -32.29 5.07 -55.65
CA SER A 296 -33.01 5.86 -54.65
C SER A 296 -33.37 5.02 -53.42
N GLN A 297 -33.79 3.76 -53.63
CA GLN A 297 -34.07 2.81 -52.57
C GLN A 297 -32.81 2.45 -51.75
N VAL A 298 -31.67 2.23 -52.41
CA VAL A 298 -30.38 2.01 -51.75
C VAL A 298 -29.97 3.22 -50.90
N SER A 299 -30.16 4.45 -51.42
CA SER A 299 -29.86 5.66 -50.65
C SER A 299 -30.75 5.80 -49.41
N LEU A 300 -32.03 5.42 -49.50
CA LEU A 300 -32.95 5.44 -48.36
C LEU A 300 -32.53 4.43 -47.29
N GLU A 301 -32.12 3.22 -47.69
CA GLU A 301 -31.63 2.20 -46.77
C GLU A 301 -30.30 2.59 -46.11
N ILE A 302 -29.37 3.24 -46.84
CA ILE A 302 -28.13 3.78 -46.26
C ILE A 302 -28.46 4.84 -45.20
N ALA A 303 -29.40 5.76 -45.50
CA ALA A 303 -29.81 6.78 -44.53
C ALA A 303 -30.46 6.16 -43.29
N ARG A 304 -31.30 5.12 -43.45
CA ARG A 304 -31.93 4.39 -42.35
C ARG A 304 -30.91 3.67 -41.48
N LEU A 305 -29.92 3.01 -42.09
CA LEU A 305 -28.84 2.32 -41.40
C LEU A 305 -27.94 3.32 -40.66
N ALA A 306 -27.64 4.47 -41.27
CA ALA A 306 -26.90 5.56 -40.66
C ALA A 306 -27.61 6.06 -39.38
N SER A 307 -28.90 6.40 -39.46
CA SER A 307 -29.69 6.82 -38.29
C SER A 307 -29.71 5.78 -37.19
N LYS A 308 -29.93 4.49 -37.52
CA LYS A 308 -29.95 3.41 -36.52
C LYS A 308 -28.59 3.20 -35.87
N THR A 309 -27.50 3.37 -36.61
CA THR A 309 -26.14 3.25 -36.06
C THR A 309 -25.80 4.45 -35.18
N PHE A 310 -26.33 5.64 -35.49
CA PHE A 310 -26.18 6.83 -34.65
C PHE A 310 -26.88 6.65 -33.30
N GLU A 311 -28.11 6.13 -33.30
CA GLU A 311 -28.84 5.80 -32.08
C GLU A 311 -28.06 4.78 -31.22
N LEU A 312 -27.47 3.75 -31.82
CA LEU A 312 -26.62 2.79 -31.09
C LEU A 312 -25.36 3.45 -30.49
N GLY A 313 -24.72 4.37 -31.22
CA GLY A 313 -23.58 5.14 -30.71
C GLY A 313 -23.93 5.99 -29.49
N THR A 314 -25.05 6.72 -29.56
CA THR A 314 -25.55 7.52 -28.42
C THR A 314 -25.92 6.65 -27.21
N GLN A 315 -26.51 5.47 -27.42
CA GLN A 315 -26.77 4.51 -26.34
C GLN A 315 -25.46 3.98 -25.72
N MET A 316 -24.45 3.68 -26.53
CA MET A 316 -23.12 3.27 -26.04
C MET A 316 -22.47 4.36 -25.18
N ASP A 317 -22.60 5.63 -25.57
CA ASP A 317 -22.06 6.75 -24.80
C ASP A 317 -22.77 6.91 -23.43
N GLN A 318 -24.10 6.72 -23.39
CA GLN A 318 -24.86 6.73 -22.14
C GLN A 318 -24.50 5.55 -21.22
N ILE A 319 -24.27 4.36 -21.78
CA ILE A 319 -23.82 3.18 -21.01
C ILE A 319 -22.42 3.43 -20.45
N ALA A 320 -21.51 3.97 -21.28
CA ALA A 320 -20.18 4.35 -20.86
C ALA A 320 -20.20 5.38 -19.73
N SER A 321 -21.04 6.41 -19.84
CA SER A 321 -21.18 7.42 -18.79
C SER A 321 -21.71 6.83 -17.47
N ARG A 322 -22.70 5.92 -17.52
CA ARG A 322 -23.20 5.23 -16.32
C ARG A 322 -22.16 4.31 -15.68
N PHE A 323 -21.44 3.53 -16.48
CA PHE A 323 -20.36 2.68 -15.96
C PHE A 323 -19.27 3.49 -15.27
N LYS A 324 -18.96 4.69 -15.77
CA LYS A 324 -17.98 5.59 -15.14
C LYS A 324 -18.40 5.97 -13.73
N LEU A 325 -19.69 6.24 -13.54
CA LEU A 325 -20.28 6.57 -12.26
C LEU A 325 -20.26 5.38 -11.30
N HIS A 326 -20.63 4.17 -11.76
CA HIS A 326 -20.56 2.96 -10.94
C HIS A 326 -19.12 2.62 -10.53
N VAL A 327 -18.14 2.79 -11.42
CA VAL A 327 -16.72 2.62 -11.10
C VAL A 327 -16.30 3.60 -10.01
N HIS A 328 -16.75 4.85 -10.11
CA HIS A 328 -16.47 5.86 -9.09
C HIS A 328 -17.05 5.46 -7.72
N GLU A 329 -18.33 5.10 -7.67
CA GLU A 329 -19.00 4.64 -6.43
C GLU A 329 -18.30 3.42 -5.82
N LEU A 330 -17.91 2.43 -6.64
CA LEU A 330 -17.17 1.26 -6.19
C LEU A 330 -15.81 1.64 -5.60
N THR A 331 -15.08 2.58 -6.23
CA THR A 331 -13.79 3.05 -5.71
C THR A 331 -13.92 3.82 -4.41
N GLU A 332 -14.98 4.61 -4.23
CA GLU A 332 -15.26 5.32 -2.99
C GLU A 332 -15.65 4.35 -1.86
N ALA A 333 -16.52 3.37 -2.13
CA ALA A 333 -16.86 2.33 -1.17
C ALA A 333 -15.63 1.54 -0.71
N ALA A 334 -14.74 1.18 -1.64
CA ALA A 334 -13.49 0.49 -1.33
C ALA A 334 -12.54 1.34 -0.47
N ARG A 335 -12.47 2.65 -0.71
CA ARG A 335 -11.70 3.60 0.13
C ARG A 335 -12.26 3.70 1.54
N GLY A 336 -13.58 3.73 1.71
CA GLY A 336 -14.23 3.69 3.01
C GLY A 336 -13.84 2.46 3.81
N GLY A 337 -13.85 1.28 3.18
CA GLY A 337 -13.39 0.02 3.80
C GLY A 337 -11.91 0.04 4.22
N ALA A 338 -11.03 0.60 3.39
CA ALA A 338 -9.61 0.73 3.75
C ALA A 338 -9.37 1.69 4.92
N HIS A 339 -10.15 2.76 5.02
CA HIS A 339 -10.07 3.67 6.18
C HIS A 339 -10.41 2.95 7.48
N VAL A 340 -11.49 2.17 7.49
CA VAL A 340 -11.90 1.35 8.66
C VAL A 340 -10.80 0.33 9.00
N ALA A 341 -10.29 -0.41 8.01
CA ALA A 341 -9.22 -1.38 8.23
C ALA A 341 -7.96 -0.74 8.84
N LYS A 342 -7.56 0.44 8.34
CA LYS A 342 -6.42 1.19 8.87
C LYS A 342 -6.64 1.65 10.31
N SER A 343 -7.86 2.07 10.65
CA SER A 343 -8.24 2.43 12.02
C SER A 343 -8.17 1.22 12.96
N VAL A 344 -8.65 0.05 12.52
CA VAL A 344 -8.56 -1.20 13.29
C VAL A 344 -7.10 -1.58 13.54
N THR A 345 -6.23 -1.50 12.53
CA THR A 345 -4.79 -1.74 12.69
C THR A 345 -4.16 -0.84 13.76
N GLN A 346 -4.46 0.46 13.75
CA GLN A 346 -3.96 1.40 14.76
C GLN A 346 -4.47 1.12 16.17
N LYS A 347 -5.72 0.65 16.30
CA LYS A 347 -6.29 0.24 17.60
C LYS A 347 -5.62 -1.04 18.12
N ILE A 348 -5.34 -2.00 17.23
CA ILE A 348 -4.62 -3.23 17.58
C ILE A 348 -3.20 -2.92 18.06
N GLU A 349 -2.49 -2.01 17.40
CA GLU A 349 -1.14 -1.60 17.84
C GLU A 349 -1.16 -1.04 19.27
N ARG A 350 -2.15 -0.19 19.59
CA ARG A 350 -2.33 0.34 20.96
C ARG A 350 -2.66 -0.77 21.96
N ALA A 351 -3.57 -1.68 21.62
CA ALA A 351 -3.92 -2.80 22.47
C ALA A 351 -2.74 -3.76 22.71
N GLN A 352 -1.86 -3.93 21.73
CA GLN A 352 -0.63 -4.70 21.88
C GLN A 352 0.36 -4.04 22.85
N ILE A 353 0.46 -2.71 22.87
CA ILE A 353 1.29 -1.97 23.84
C ILE A 353 0.76 -2.19 25.26
N ALA A 354 -0.55 -2.00 25.48
CA ALA A 354 -1.16 -2.25 26.78
C ALA A 354 -0.99 -3.71 27.25
N LEU A 355 -1.03 -4.67 26.30
CA LEU A 355 -0.80 -6.08 26.61
C LEU A 355 0.67 -6.35 26.99
N LEU A 356 1.62 -5.66 26.37
CA LEU A 356 3.04 -5.74 26.74
C LEU A 356 3.29 -5.18 28.13
N GLU A 357 2.64 -4.07 28.50
CA GLU A 357 2.72 -3.51 29.86
C GLU A 357 2.13 -4.47 30.90
N LEU A 358 1.01 -5.14 30.60
CA LEU A 358 0.45 -6.17 31.46
C LEU A 358 1.42 -7.35 31.64
N GLU A 359 2.09 -7.77 30.56
CA GLU A 359 3.10 -8.83 30.62
C GLU A 359 4.35 -8.42 31.39
N GLU A 360 4.75 -7.15 31.30
CA GLU A 360 5.86 -6.59 32.08
C GLU A 360 5.53 -6.55 33.56
N LEU A 361 4.31 -6.15 33.94
CA LEU A 361 3.82 -6.23 35.32
C LEU A 361 3.74 -7.66 35.85
N ILE A 362 3.47 -8.64 34.98
CA ILE A 362 3.52 -10.08 35.32
C ILE A 362 4.96 -10.58 35.46
N ALA A 363 5.91 -9.96 34.75
CA ALA A 363 7.31 -10.33 34.74
C ALA A 363 8.14 -9.64 35.84
N ASP A 364 7.65 -8.52 36.38
CA ASP A 364 8.32 -7.76 37.43
C ASP A 364 8.42 -8.58 38.73
N LYS A 365 9.63 -8.61 39.28
CA LYS A 365 10.03 -9.51 40.37
C LYS A 365 9.49 -9.10 41.75
N ASP A 366 8.88 -7.92 41.84
CA ASP A 366 8.46 -7.33 43.10
C ASP A 366 6.97 -7.53 43.44
N PHE A 367 6.24 -8.38 42.70
CA PHE A 367 4.97 -8.90 43.22
C PHE A 367 5.21 -10.00 44.27
N ASN A 368 5.84 -9.60 45.37
CA ASN A 368 5.99 -10.39 46.58
C ASN A 368 4.92 -9.91 47.58
N PRO A 369 3.80 -10.64 47.76
CA PRO A 369 2.70 -10.20 48.63
C PRO A 369 3.09 -10.17 50.13
N ASN A 370 4.32 -10.54 50.49
CA ASN A 370 4.82 -10.59 51.86
C ASN A 370 5.72 -9.42 52.29
N LEU A 371 5.98 -8.42 51.43
CA LEU A 371 6.70 -7.21 51.84
C LEU A 371 5.83 -5.97 51.65
N GLY A 372 5.17 -5.55 52.74
CA GLY A 372 4.38 -4.33 52.75
C GLY A 372 3.59 -4.05 54.03
N MET A 373 4.12 -4.44 55.20
CA MET A 373 3.71 -3.85 56.48
C MET A 373 4.84 -2.95 56.99
N THR A 374 5.18 -1.93 56.19
CA THR A 374 5.84 -0.72 56.67
C THR A 374 5.61 0.40 55.68
N GLU A 375 4.71 1.29 56.05
CA GLU A 375 4.70 2.73 55.76
C GLU A 375 5.14 3.19 54.37
N GLN A 376 4.15 3.42 53.50
CA GLN A 376 3.88 4.69 52.82
C GLN A 376 3.00 4.41 51.60
N LEU A 377 1.68 4.34 51.83
CA LEU A 377 0.72 4.09 50.79
C LEU A 377 -0.39 5.13 50.85
N GLY A 378 -0.11 6.26 50.20
CA GLY A 378 -1.09 7.29 49.89
C GLY A 378 -0.76 7.86 48.51
N SER A 379 -1.72 7.76 47.58
CA SER A 379 -1.86 8.49 46.31
C SER A 379 -1.46 7.84 44.96
N LYS A 380 -0.56 6.84 44.86
CA LYS A 380 -0.13 6.34 43.52
C LYS A 380 -0.80 5.06 43.02
N GLN A 381 -1.16 4.12 43.89
CA GLN A 381 -1.73 2.83 43.45
C GLN A 381 -3.22 2.90 43.07
N THR A 382 -3.99 3.82 43.67
CA THR A 382 -5.40 4.05 43.30
C THR A 382 -5.53 4.72 41.94
N ALA A 383 -4.65 5.67 41.60
CA ALA A 383 -4.69 6.37 40.31
C ALA A 383 -4.38 5.45 39.12
N ALA A 384 -3.47 4.48 39.27
CA ALA A 384 -3.15 3.51 38.24
C ALA A 384 -4.31 2.51 38.04
N ALA A 385 -4.90 2.01 39.13
CA ALA A 385 -6.06 1.12 39.06
C ALA A 385 -7.28 1.79 38.42
N ASP A 386 -7.55 3.06 38.75
CA ASP A 386 -8.64 3.84 38.15
C ASP A 386 -8.38 4.17 36.67
N TYR A 387 -7.11 4.39 36.29
CA TYR A 387 -6.71 4.58 34.90
C TYR A 387 -6.90 3.29 34.07
N PHE A 388 -6.47 2.14 34.61
CA PHE A 388 -6.65 0.84 33.96
C PHE A 388 -8.12 0.42 33.87
N ALA A 389 -8.93 0.65 34.89
CA ALA A 389 -10.37 0.41 34.84
C ALA A 389 -11.04 1.26 33.75
N LYS A 390 -10.54 2.48 33.52
CA LYS A 390 -11.03 3.38 32.47
C LYS A 390 -10.61 2.95 31.07
N GLU A 391 -9.37 2.50 30.89
CA GLU A 391 -8.84 1.96 29.61
C GLU A 391 -9.51 0.63 29.23
N ILE A 392 -9.70 -0.29 30.19
CA ILE A 392 -10.42 -1.56 29.95
C ILE A 392 -11.87 -1.29 29.53
N LYS A 393 -12.53 -0.36 30.20
CA LYS A 393 -13.92 0.02 29.85
C LYS A 393 -14.01 0.67 28.47
N GLN A 394 -12.98 1.43 28.05
CA GLN A 394 -12.90 1.98 26.69
C GLN A 394 -12.63 0.88 25.65
N ALA A 395 -11.79 -0.10 25.97
CA ALA A 395 -11.55 -1.26 25.11
C ALA A 395 -12.81 -2.14 24.97
N GLU A 396 -13.57 -2.37 26.04
CA GLU A 396 -14.84 -3.10 26.03
C GLU A 396 -15.92 -2.40 25.20
N VAL A 397 -16.01 -1.07 25.27
CA VAL A 397 -16.90 -0.28 24.42
C VAL A 397 -16.46 -0.39 22.96
N ALA A 398 -15.17 -0.29 22.67
CA ALA A 398 -14.64 -0.41 21.31
C ALA A 398 -14.85 -1.83 20.71
N VAL A 399 -14.74 -2.87 21.53
CA VAL A 399 -15.04 -4.26 21.15
C VAL A 399 -16.55 -4.44 20.93
N SER A 400 -17.39 -3.86 21.79
CA SER A 400 -18.85 -3.89 21.61
C SER A 400 -19.31 -3.12 20.37
N GLU A 401 -18.65 -2.01 20.03
CA GLU A 401 -18.88 -1.26 18.78
C GLU A 401 -18.44 -2.07 17.56
N LEU A 402 -17.31 -2.78 17.63
CA LEU A 402 -16.86 -3.71 16.60
C LEU A 402 -17.80 -4.90 16.45
N GLU A 403 -18.29 -5.48 17.54
CA GLU A 403 -19.30 -6.53 17.53
C GLU A 403 -20.63 -6.03 16.94
N ASN A 404 -21.04 -4.81 17.25
CA ASN A 404 -22.23 -4.19 16.65
C ASN A 404 -22.02 -3.88 15.16
N LEU A 405 -20.83 -3.46 14.73
CA LEU A 405 -20.47 -3.28 13.32
C LEU A 405 -20.46 -4.61 12.56
N VAL A 406 -19.98 -5.69 13.19
CA VAL A 406 -19.99 -7.05 12.63
C VAL A 406 -21.42 -7.61 12.59
N LYS A 407 -22.26 -7.36 13.61
CA LYS A 407 -23.70 -7.71 13.60
C LYS A 407 -24.50 -6.88 12.59
N GLN A 408 -24.11 -5.63 12.33
CA GLN A 408 -24.69 -4.81 11.25
C GLN A 408 -24.18 -5.24 9.85
N GLN A 409 -23.06 -5.98 9.78
CA GLN A 409 -22.54 -6.62 8.57
C GLN A 409 -23.25 -7.93 8.18
N ASP A 410 -24.27 -8.39 8.94
CA ASP A 410 -25.32 -9.30 8.45
C ASP A 410 -26.28 -8.60 7.46
N SER A 411 -25.78 -7.60 6.75
CA SER A 411 -26.36 -6.99 5.56
C SER A 411 -26.42 -7.96 4.38
N SER A 412 -25.98 -9.21 4.53
CA SER A 412 -26.32 -10.31 3.63
C SER A 412 -27.85 -10.46 3.52
N GLN A 413 -28.61 -10.29 4.61
CA GLN A 413 -30.08 -10.36 4.59
C GLN A 413 -30.71 -9.14 3.92
N TYR A 414 -30.17 -7.93 4.15
CA TYR A 414 -30.61 -6.70 3.48
C TYR A 414 -30.30 -6.71 1.98
N LEU A 415 -29.12 -7.19 1.57
CA LEU A 415 -28.77 -7.37 0.16
C LEU A 415 -29.60 -8.48 -0.50
N ILE A 416 -29.86 -9.59 0.20
CA ILE A 416 -30.73 -10.67 -0.28
C ILE A 416 -32.17 -10.19 -0.43
N GLU A 417 -32.72 -9.43 0.52
CA GLU A 417 -34.06 -8.82 0.42
C GLU A 417 -34.14 -7.82 -0.74
N LYS A 418 -33.12 -6.97 -0.92
CA LYS A 418 -33.08 -6.00 -2.03
C LYS A 418 -32.94 -6.71 -3.38
N ILE A 419 -32.14 -7.78 -3.47
CA ILE A 419 -32.01 -8.61 -4.67
C ILE A 419 -33.34 -9.36 -4.95
N GLN A 420 -34.02 -9.89 -3.93
CA GLN A 420 -35.32 -10.54 -4.06
C GLN A 420 -36.46 -9.57 -4.43
N GLN A 421 -36.47 -8.35 -3.90
CA GLN A 421 -37.41 -7.29 -4.31
C GLN A 421 -37.16 -6.85 -5.76
N THR A 422 -35.89 -6.74 -6.17
CA THR A 422 -35.53 -6.35 -7.54
C THR A 422 -35.88 -7.46 -8.55
N LEU A 423 -35.84 -8.75 -8.13
CA LEU A 423 -36.25 -9.88 -8.95
C LEU A 423 -37.79 -10.06 -9.04
N LYS A 424 -38.55 -9.62 -8.02
CA LYS A 424 -40.03 -9.64 -8.05
C LYS A 424 -40.65 -8.55 -8.93
N HIS A 425 -39.93 -7.47 -9.21
CA HIS A 425 -40.37 -6.39 -10.11
C HIS A 425 -39.99 -6.58 -11.60
N LYS A 426 -39.60 -7.80 -11.99
CA LYS A 426 -39.25 -8.17 -13.37
C LYS A 426 -40.14 -9.28 -13.94
N LYS A 427 -41.45 -9.19 -13.70
CA LYS A 427 -42.50 -9.85 -14.47
C LYS A 427 -43.45 -8.83 -15.05
#